data_AF-A0A3S0Q451-F1
#
_entry.id   AF-A0A3S0Q451-F1
#
_cell.length_a   1.000
_cell.length_b   1.000
_cell.length_c   1.000
_cell.angle_alpha   90.00
_cell.angle_beta   90.00
_cell.angle_gamma   90.00
#
_symmetry.space_group_name_H-M   'P 1'
#
loop_
_entity.id
_entity.type
_entity.pdbx_description
1 polymer ?
#
loop_
_entity_poly.entity_id
_entity_poly.type
_entity_poly.pdbx_seq_one_letter_code
_entity_poly.pdbx_strand_id
1 'polypeptide(L)'
;MKEEVYKEFDGETVDRYCRKIEEVIEVPETISFYLKSDYFIRTLFWGIYQTFGPDFQITGTESFPVVENPVEPQYEIKLEIDPLKDEHGLIRIDGTGTLYDERSSYDFISGAPFSMLISDDPVINREGEFRMRYYLNGQTAFPESIYLECSIKLEEEKKISVVVAAL
;
A
#
# COMPACT_ATOMS: atom_id res chain seq x y z
N MET A 1 6.21 13.06 -20.00
CA MET A 1 4.80 12.62 -20.19
C MET A 1 4.01 13.62 -21.03
N LYS A 2 3.82 14.86 -20.56
CA LYS A 2 3.09 15.91 -21.28
C LYS A 2 3.59 16.16 -22.71
N GLU A 3 4.91 16.24 -22.87
CA GLU A 3 5.58 16.48 -24.16
C GLU A 3 5.36 15.37 -25.19
N GLU A 4 5.06 14.14 -24.77
CA GLU A 4 4.76 13.04 -25.70
C GLU A 4 3.30 13.03 -26.12
N VAL A 5 2.38 13.37 -25.19
CA VAL A 5 0.96 13.52 -25.52
C VAL A 5 0.76 14.64 -26.54
N TYR A 6 1.48 15.76 -26.40
CA TYR A 6 1.44 16.86 -27.37
C TYR A 6 2.05 16.55 -28.74
N LYS A 7 2.80 15.44 -28.88
CA LYS A 7 3.28 15.01 -30.21
C LYS A 7 2.13 14.42 -31.05
N GLU A 8 1.12 13.86 -30.40
CA GLU A 8 0.01 13.16 -31.08
C GLU A 8 -1.32 13.90 -31.00
N PHE A 9 -1.52 14.73 -29.96
CA PHE A 9 -2.78 15.41 -29.71
C PHE A 9 -2.54 16.89 -29.36
N ASP A 10 -3.21 17.79 -30.07
CA ASP A 10 -3.13 19.24 -29.84
C ASP A 10 -4.53 19.86 -29.65
N GLY A 11 -4.58 20.98 -28.94
CA GLY A 11 -5.78 21.80 -28.72
C GLY A 11 -6.20 21.95 -27.25
N GLU A 12 -7.06 22.93 -27.00
CA GLU A 12 -7.49 23.35 -25.65
C GLU A 12 -8.07 22.21 -24.78
N THR A 13 -8.66 21.19 -25.41
CA THR A 13 -9.17 20.02 -24.70
C THR A 13 -8.04 19.22 -24.06
N VAL A 14 -6.94 18.98 -24.80
CA VAL A 14 -5.77 18.24 -24.32
C VAL A 14 -5.11 19.02 -23.18
N ASP A 15 -4.91 20.33 -23.37
CA ASP A 15 -4.36 21.22 -22.33
C ASP A 15 -5.13 21.12 -21.02
N ARG A 16 -6.45 21.16 -21.11
CA ARG A 16 -7.34 21.11 -19.95
C ARG A 16 -7.24 19.77 -19.23
N TYR A 17 -7.19 18.65 -19.95
CA TYR A 17 -7.05 17.33 -19.33
C TYR A 17 -5.66 17.13 -18.72
N CYS A 18 -4.59 17.50 -19.43
CA CYS A 18 -3.24 17.42 -18.89
C CYS A 18 -3.09 18.25 -17.61
N ARG A 19 -3.63 19.47 -17.59
CA ARG A 19 -3.60 20.33 -16.39
C ARG A 19 -4.36 19.69 -15.22
N LYS A 20 -5.56 19.15 -15.46
CA LYS A 20 -6.33 18.46 -14.41
C LYS A 20 -5.59 17.25 -13.85
N ILE A 21 -4.91 16.49 -14.71
CA ILE A 21 -4.10 15.34 -14.29
C ILE A 21 -2.91 15.82 -13.44
N GLU A 22 -2.21 16.87 -13.87
CA GLU A 22 -1.11 17.48 -13.11
C GLU A 22 -1.59 17.96 -11.73
N GLU A 23 -2.70 18.70 -11.67
CA GLU A 23 -3.31 19.18 -10.43
C GLU A 23 -3.66 18.03 -9.47
N VAL A 24 -4.12 16.89 -10.00
CA VAL A 24 -4.43 15.70 -9.18
C VAL A 24 -3.16 14.98 -8.72
N ILE A 25 -2.15 14.86 -9.59
CA ILE A 25 -0.90 14.14 -9.26
C ILE A 25 -0.05 14.93 -8.26
N GLU A 26 -0.11 16.26 -8.28
CA GLU A 26 0.63 17.13 -7.36
C GLU A 26 0.10 17.09 -5.91
N VAL A 27 -1.09 16.53 -5.68
CA VAL A 27 -1.72 16.42 -4.35
C VAL A 27 -1.79 14.94 -3.93
N PRO A 28 -0.83 14.44 -3.13
CA PRO A 28 -0.75 13.03 -2.74
C PRO A 28 -2.03 12.47 -2.14
N GLU A 29 -2.76 13.25 -1.34
CA GLU A 29 -4.01 12.86 -0.71
C GLU A 29 -5.10 12.54 -1.74
N THR A 30 -5.09 13.27 -2.87
CA THR A 30 -6.05 13.10 -3.96
C THR A 30 -5.78 11.80 -4.71
N ILE A 31 -4.50 11.48 -4.98
CA ILE A 31 -4.12 10.17 -5.56
C ILE A 31 -4.56 9.05 -4.63
N SER A 32 -4.22 9.13 -3.34
CA SER A 32 -4.60 8.12 -2.35
C SER A 32 -6.10 7.92 -2.27
N PHE A 33 -6.89 9.00 -2.36
CA PHE A 33 -8.35 8.91 -2.41
C PHE A 33 -8.86 8.18 -3.66
N TYR A 34 -8.35 8.50 -4.85
CA TYR A 34 -8.77 7.82 -6.09
C TYR A 34 -8.34 6.35 -6.14
N LEU A 35 -7.18 6.03 -5.56
CA LEU A 35 -6.65 4.66 -5.54
C LEU A 35 -7.15 3.84 -4.35
N LYS A 36 -7.85 4.45 -3.39
CA LYS A 36 -8.26 3.80 -2.13
C LYS A 36 -8.92 2.45 -2.35
N SER A 37 -9.82 2.37 -3.33
CA SER A 37 -10.59 1.15 -3.64
C SER A 37 -9.93 0.24 -4.69
N ASP A 38 -8.77 0.62 -5.23
CA ASP A 38 -8.05 -0.19 -6.22
C ASP A 38 -6.94 -0.99 -5.53
N TYR A 39 -7.31 -2.18 -5.05
CA TYR A 39 -6.37 -3.08 -4.38
C TYR A 39 -5.21 -3.52 -5.28
N PHE A 40 -5.40 -3.57 -6.60
CA PHE A 40 -4.34 -3.95 -7.53
C PHE A 40 -3.28 -2.87 -7.61
N ILE A 41 -3.66 -1.63 -7.95
CA ILE A 41 -2.71 -0.52 -8.07
C ILE A 41 -2.03 -0.26 -6.72
N ARG A 42 -2.80 -0.25 -5.62
CA ARG A 42 -2.22 -0.07 -4.29
C ARG A 42 -1.17 -1.10 -3.96
N THR A 43 -1.48 -2.37 -4.22
CA THR A 43 -0.51 -3.44 -4.01
C THR A 43 0.67 -3.25 -4.95
N LEU A 44 0.45 -3.08 -6.26
CA LEU A 44 1.51 -2.97 -7.25
C LEU A 44 2.59 -1.96 -6.88
N PHE A 45 2.22 -0.77 -6.41
CA PHE A 45 3.16 0.32 -6.11
C PHE A 45 3.81 0.22 -4.71
N TRP A 46 3.30 -0.62 -3.82
CA TRP A 46 3.71 -0.63 -2.41
C TRP A 46 5.12 -1.20 -2.18
N GLY A 47 5.46 -2.32 -2.83
CA GLY A 47 6.74 -3.03 -2.60
C GLY A 47 7.91 -2.57 -3.46
N ILE A 48 7.64 -1.91 -4.60
CA ILE A 48 8.63 -1.65 -5.66
C ILE A 48 9.40 -0.33 -5.52
N TYR A 49 8.89 0.65 -4.75
CA TYR A 49 9.50 1.98 -4.62
C TYR A 49 10.09 2.24 -3.23
N GLN A 50 10.72 1.23 -2.63
CA GLN A 50 11.35 1.34 -1.32
C GLN A 50 12.88 1.38 -1.46
N THR A 51 13.53 2.26 -0.69
CA THR A 51 15.00 2.31 -0.61
C THR A 51 15.45 1.55 0.63
N PHE A 52 16.11 0.42 0.43
CA PHE A 52 16.64 -0.39 1.53
C PHE A 52 17.99 0.15 2.00
N GLY A 53 18.16 0.21 3.32
CA GLY A 53 19.43 0.58 3.95
C GLY A 53 20.50 -0.51 3.82
N PRO A 54 21.69 -0.30 4.41
CA PRO A 54 22.81 -1.26 4.37
C PRO A 54 22.46 -2.66 4.91
N ASP A 55 21.50 -2.73 5.83
CA ASP A 55 21.06 -3.98 6.44
C ASP A 55 20.00 -4.72 5.60
N PHE A 56 19.65 -4.21 4.41
CA PHE A 56 18.60 -4.75 3.54
C PHE A 56 17.22 -4.84 4.20
N GLN A 57 16.98 -4.00 5.21
CA GLN A 57 15.74 -3.97 5.97
C GLN A 57 15.29 -2.53 6.17
N ILE A 58 13.96 -2.34 6.21
CA ILE A 58 13.33 -1.08 6.62
C ILE A 58 12.11 -1.39 7.49
N THR A 59 11.79 -0.46 8.38
CA THR A 59 10.58 -0.51 9.21
C THR A 59 9.80 0.78 9.04
N GLY A 60 8.48 0.70 9.09
CA GLY A 60 7.61 1.86 8.93
C GLY A 60 6.17 1.55 9.29
N THR A 61 5.30 2.52 9.05
CA THR A 61 3.86 2.39 9.23
C THR A 61 3.17 2.58 7.90
N GLU A 62 2.29 1.67 7.53
CA GLU A 62 1.59 1.70 6.24
C GLU A 62 0.10 1.41 6.41
N SER A 63 -0.72 1.94 5.52
CA SER A 63 -2.17 1.78 5.57
C SER A 63 -2.70 0.90 4.44
N PHE A 64 -3.73 0.09 4.73
CA PHE A 64 -4.40 -0.73 3.74
C PHE A 64 -5.89 -0.91 4.11
N PRO A 65 -6.85 -0.81 3.17
CA PRO A 65 -8.27 -0.71 3.51
C PRO A 65 -8.90 -2.10 3.63
N VAL A 66 -8.62 -2.79 4.73
CA VAL A 66 -9.22 -4.10 5.05
C VAL A 66 -10.68 -4.02 5.53
N VAL A 67 -11.09 -2.83 5.97
CA VAL A 67 -12.46 -2.51 6.38
C VAL A 67 -12.90 -1.20 5.71
N GLU A 68 -14.20 -1.09 5.43
CA GLU A 68 -14.76 0.15 4.90
C GLU A 68 -14.82 1.22 6.00
N ASN A 69 -13.85 2.12 6.00
CA ASN A 69 -13.76 3.21 6.97
C ASN A 69 -13.16 4.44 6.28
N PRO A 70 -13.61 5.68 6.60
CA PRO A 70 -13.01 6.90 6.09
C PRO A 70 -11.49 6.97 6.32
N VAL A 71 -11.03 6.53 7.49
CA VAL A 71 -9.61 6.45 7.86
C VAL A 71 -9.18 5.00 7.82
N GLU A 72 -8.13 4.71 7.07
CA GLU A 72 -7.64 3.34 6.92
C GLU A 72 -6.90 2.86 8.16
N PRO A 73 -6.95 1.57 8.47
CA PRO A 73 -6.12 1.00 9.52
C PRO A 73 -4.65 1.06 9.12
N GLN A 74 -3.82 1.37 10.10
CA GLN A 74 -2.37 1.40 9.94
C GLN A 74 -1.73 0.12 10.49
N TYR A 75 -0.64 -0.28 9.88
CA TYR A 75 0.15 -1.44 10.24
C TYR A 75 1.59 -1.01 10.46
N GLU A 76 2.19 -1.42 11.56
CA GLU A 76 3.64 -1.33 11.73
C GLU A 76 4.27 -2.53 11.02
N ILE A 77 5.08 -2.24 10.02
CA ILE A 77 5.64 -3.20 9.08
C ILE A 77 7.16 -3.24 9.15
N LYS A 78 7.71 -4.40 8.83
CA LYS A 78 9.12 -4.63 8.55
C LYS A 78 9.23 -5.24 7.17
N LEU A 79 10.04 -4.62 6.31
CA LEU A 79 10.37 -5.13 4.98
C LEU A 79 11.82 -5.58 4.96
N GLU A 80 12.06 -6.69 4.29
CA GLU A 80 13.39 -7.25 4.07
C GLU A 80 13.54 -7.58 2.58
N ILE A 81 14.66 -7.18 1.99
CA ILE A 81 15.02 -7.54 0.62
C ILE A 81 16.13 -8.58 0.65
N ASP A 82 15.99 -9.63 -0.15
CA ASP A 82 17.09 -10.54 -0.43
C ASP A 82 17.90 -9.97 -1.60
N PRO A 83 19.13 -9.47 -1.37
CA PRO A 83 19.93 -8.87 -2.43
C PRO A 83 20.44 -9.92 -3.43
N LEU A 84 20.37 -11.21 -3.10
CA LEU A 84 20.75 -12.29 -4.00
C LEU A 84 19.57 -12.67 -4.86
N LYS A 85 19.83 -12.80 -6.16
CA LYS A 85 18.86 -13.36 -7.09
C LYS A 85 18.69 -14.83 -6.80
N ASP A 86 17.45 -15.30 -6.81
CA ASP A 86 17.17 -16.73 -6.73
C ASP A 86 17.64 -17.47 -8.01
N GLU A 87 17.41 -18.79 -8.06
CA GLU A 87 17.76 -19.63 -9.20
C GLU A 87 17.07 -19.20 -10.51
N HIS A 88 16.03 -18.37 -10.43
CA HIS A 88 15.27 -17.82 -11.55
C HIS A 88 15.66 -16.37 -11.89
N GLY A 89 16.65 -15.80 -11.20
CA GLY A 89 17.09 -14.42 -11.45
C GLY A 89 16.21 -13.36 -10.79
N LEU A 90 15.35 -13.74 -9.84
CA LEU A 90 14.36 -12.87 -9.20
C LEU A 90 14.88 -12.32 -7.87
N ILE A 91 14.54 -11.07 -7.59
CA ILE A 91 14.80 -10.40 -6.31
C ILE A 91 13.56 -10.59 -5.44
N ARG A 92 13.74 -11.08 -4.22
CA ARG A 92 12.64 -11.29 -3.28
C ARG A 92 12.56 -10.14 -2.27
N ILE A 93 11.36 -9.59 -2.09
CA ILE A 93 11.05 -8.70 -0.97
C ILE A 93 9.99 -9.39 -0.13
N ASP A 94 10.25 -9.52 1.17
CA ASP A 94 9.30 -10.02 2.15
C ASP A 94 8.89 -8.90 3.10
N GLY A 95 7.61 -8.88 3.48
CA GLY A 95 7.10 -7.95 4.46
C GLY A 95 6.23 -8.64 5.49
N THR A 96 6.42 -8.29 6.75
CA THR A 96 5.57 -8.72 7.86
C THR A 96 5.19 -7.52 8.71
N GLY A 97 4.05 -7.57 9.36
CA GLY A 97 3.62 -6.48 10.22
C GLY A 97 2.42 -6.85 11.07
N THR A 98 2.11 -5.95 11.99
CA THR A 98 0.93 -6.07 12.87
C THR A 98 0.15 -4.78 12.82
N LEU A 99 -1.16 -4.85 13.12
CA LEU A 99 -1.98 -3.67 13.28
C LEU A 99 -1.30 -2.68 14.24
N TYR A 100 -1.39 -1.40 13.92
CA TYR A 100 -0.84 -0.29 14.69
C TYR A 100 -1.85 0.84 14.68
N ASP A 101 -2.95 0.67 15.42
CA ASP A 101 -4.07 1.61 15.40
C ASP A 101 -4.63 1.82 16.81
N GLU A 102 -5.01 3.05 17.17
CA GLU A 102 -5.64 3.33 18.46
C GLU A 102 -7.10 2.85 18.55
N ARG A 103 -7.72 2.56 17.39
CA ARG A 103 -9.09 2.07 17.32
C ARG A 103 -9.18 0.64 17.83
N SER A 104 -10.07 0.44 18.79
CA SER A 104 -10.47 -0.89 19.23
C SER A 104 -11.30 -1.61 18.16
N SER A 105 -11.52 -2.91 18.35
CA SER A 105 -12.43 -3.67 17.49
C SER A 105 -13.85 -3.08 17.50
N TYR A 106 -14.29 -2.48 18.62
CA TYR A 106 -15.58 -1.79 18.70
C TYR A 106 -15.62 -0.51 17.84
N ASP A 107 -14.54 0.27 17.83
CA ASP A 107 -14.44 1.48 17.00
C ASP A 107 -14.49 1.11 15.51
N PHE A 108 -13.80 0.04 15.10
CA PHE A 108 -13.87 -0.46 13.73
C PHE A 108 -15.28 -0.96 13.35
N ILE A 109 -15.93 -1.73 14.23
CA ILE A 109 -17.29 -2.27 13.99
C ILE A 109 -18.32 -1.14 13.88
N SER A 110 -18.18 -0.09 14.70
CA SER A 110 -19.07 1.08 14.68
C SER A 110 -18.78 2.05 13.53
N GLY A 111 -17.70 1.83 12.76
CA GLY A 111 -17.30 2.70 11.65
C GLY A 111 -16.66 4.01 12.11
N ALA A 112 -16.18 4.08 13.35
CA ALA A 112 -15.54 5.28 13.89
C ALA A 112 -14.21 5.57 13.15
N PRO A 113 -13.97 6.82 12.72
CA PRO A 113 -12.74 7.18 12.03
C PRO A 113 -11.53 7.32 12.97
N PHE A 114 -11.77 7.43 14.27
CA PHE A 114 -10.75 7.55 15.33
C PHE A 114 -11.24 6.82 16.59
N SER A 115 -10.32 6.57 17.54
CA SER A 115 -10.66 5.94 18.82
C SER A 115 -11.62 6.83 19.61
N MET A 116 -12.72 6.26 20.10
CA MET A 116 -13.67 6.99 20.95
C MET A 116 -13.18 7.11 22.40
N LEU A 117 -12.15 6.34 22.78
CA LEU A 117 -11.54 6.39 24.11
C LEU A 117 -10.39 7.42 24.09
N ILE A 118 -10.67 8.62 24.61
CA ILE A 118 -9.65 9.65 24.79
C ILE A 118 -8.87 9.32 26.08
N SER A 119 -7.59 9.03 25.94
CA SER A 119 -6.65 8.73 27.03
C SER A 119 -5.34 9.49 26.80
N ASP A 120 -4.68 9.91 27.88
CA ASP A 120 -3.33 10.50 27.82
C ASP A 120 -2.28 9.45 27.40
N ASP A 121 -2.60 8.16 27.55
CA ASP A 121 -1.80 7.01 27.10
C ASP A 121 -2.73 6.05 26.33
N PRO A 122 -2.89 6.24 25.00
CA PRO A 122 -3.77 5.40 24.19
C PRO A 122 -3.18 4.00 24.02
N VAL A 123 -4.03 2.99 24.17
CA VAL A 123 -3.63 1.59 23.95
C VAL A 123 -3.66 1.30 22.46
N ILE A 124 -2.50 0.97 21.89
CA ILE A 124 -2.41 0.58 20.49
C ILE A 124 -2.95 -0.84 20.30
N ASN A 125 -3.95 -0.96 19.43
CA ASN A 125 -4.48 -2.22 18.95
C ASN A 125 -3.48 -2.90 18.01
N ARG A 126 -3.05 -4.10 18.40
CA ARG A 126 -2.14 -4.98 17.65
C ARG A 126 -2.84 -6.22 17.08
N GLU A 127 -4.16 -6.29 17.15
CA GLU A 127 -4.95 -7.46 16.73
C GLU A 127 -5.22 -7.45 15.22
N GLY A 128 -4.16 -7.64 14.44
CA GLY A 128 -4.24 -7.78 12.99
C GLY A 128 -2.86 -8.07 12.41
N GLU A 129 -2.83 -8.73 11.26
CA GLU A 129 -1.61 -9.21 10.64
C GLU A 129 -1.44 -8.56 9.27
N PHE A 130 -0.19 -8.30 8.89
CA PHE A 130 0.18 -7.84 7.56
C PHE A 130 1.27 -8.76 7.02
N ARG A 131 1.12 -9.20 5.78
CA ARG A 131 2.10 -10.02 5.07
C ARG A 131 2.20 -9.58 3.63
N MET A 132 3.41 -9.59 3.11
CA MET A 132 3.59 -9.46 1.68
C MET A 132 4.82 -10.17 1.16
N ARG A 133 4.81 -10.40 -0.15
CA ARG A 133 5.91 -10.97 -0.90
C ARG A 133 5.92 -10.49 -2.33
N TYR A 134 7.08 -10.04 -2.80
CA TYR A 134 7.31 -9.63 -4.18
C TYR A 134 8.43 -10.47 -4.75
N TYR A 135 8.25 -10.89 -6.00
CA TYR A 135 9.31 -11.44 -6.82
C TYR A 135 9.52 -10.51 -7.99
N LEU A 136 10.61 -9.76 -7.96
CA LEU A 136 10.94 -8.77 -8.98
C LEU A 136 11.92 -9.35 -9.98
N ASN A 137 11.70 -9.08 -11.26
CA ASN A 137 12.66 -9.40 -12.30
C ASN A 137 13.99 -8.66 -12.02
N GLY A 138 15.09 -9.40 -11.85
CA GLY A 138 16.36 -8.80 -11.48
C GLY A 138 17.03 -7.94 -12.56
N GLN A 139 16.44 -7.81 -13.75
CA GLN A 139 16.91 -6.90 -14.81
C GLN A 139 16.03 -5.66 -14.94
N THR A 140 14.71 -5.82 -14.85
CA THR A 140 13.76 -4.73 -15.09
C THR A 140 13.16 -4.15 -13.81
N ALA A 141 13.33 -4.82 -12.67
CA ALA A 141 12.69 -4.54 -11.38
C ALA A 141 11.15 -4.58 -11.40
N PHE A 142 10.53 -5.02 -12.50
CA PHE A 142 9.09 -5.24 -12.55
C PHE A 142 8.70 -6.52 -11.79
N PRO A 143 7.57 -6.53 -11.08
CA PRO A 143 7.11 -7.71 -10.36
C PRO A 143 6.62 -8.79 -11.34
N GLU A 144 7.24 -9.97 -11.26
CA GLU A 144 6.76 -11.20 -11.88
C GLU A 144 5.59 -11.80 -11.08
N SER A 145 5.65 -11.68 -9.75
CA SER A 145 4.51 -11.96 -8.89
C SER A 145 4.49 -11.13 -7.62
N ILE A 146 3.29 -10.90 -7.11
CA ILE A 146 3.02 -10.12 -5.92
C ILE A 146 1.96 -10.84 -5.08
N TYR A 147 2.22 -10.91 -3.79
CA TYR A 147 1.26 -11.32 -2.77
C TYR A 147 1.21 -10.26 -1.68
N LEU A 148 0.01 -9.86 -1.29
CA LEU A 148 -0.26 -9.05 -0.11
C LEU A 148 -1.46 -9.63 0.62
N GLU A 149 -1.36 -9.72 1.94
CA GLU A 149 -2.44 -10.09 2.82
C GLU A 149 -2.44 -9.17 4.03
N CYS A 150 -3.62 -8.67 4.39
CA CYS A 150 -3.83 -7.91 5.61
C CYS A 150 -5.09 -8.41 6.31
N SER A 151 -5.07 -8.43 7.64
CA SER A 151 -6.24 -8.74 8.44
C SER A 151 -6.37 -7.89 9.68
N ILE A 152 -7.60 -7.83 10.20
CA ILE A 152 -7.93 -7.29 11.51
C ILE A 152 -8.85 -8.29 12.19
N LYS A 153 -8.56 -8.57 13.45
CA LYS A 153 -9.38 -9.41 14.30
C LYS A 153 -10.47 -8.57 14.95
N LEU A 154 -11.69 -8.76 14.49
CA LEU A 154 -12.90 -8.22 15.11
C LEU A 154 -13.67 -9.39 15.76
N GLU A 155 -15.00 -9.27 15.90
CA GLU A 155 -15.85 -10.43 16.21
C GLU A 155 -15.69 -11.54 15.14
N GLU A 156 -15.61 -11.14 13.88
CA GLU A 156 -15.19 -11.97 12.75
C GLU A 156 -13.93 -11.35 12.11
N GLU A 157 -12.92 -12.16 11.82
CA GLU A 157 -11.71 -11.68 11.14
C GLU A 157 -12.08 -11.10 9.76
N LYS A 158 -11.67 -9.85 9.53
CA LYS A 158 -11.71 -9.23 8.20
C LYS A 158 -10.33 -9.37 7.59
N LYS A 159 -10.27 -9.91 6.37
CA LYS A 159 -9.03 -10.20 5.67
C LYS A 159 -9.17 -9.87 4.19
N ILE A 160 -8.14 -9.26 3.64
CA ILE A 160 -7.97 -9.06 2.21
C ILE A 160 -6.69 -9.74 1.77
N SER A 161 -6.76 -10.46 0.64
CA SER A 161 -5.60 -11.02 -0.03
C SER A 161 -5.60 -10.61 -1.49
N VAL A 162 -4.45 -10.12 -1.96
CA VAL A 162 -4.21 -9.72 -3.33
C VAL A 162 -3.09 -10.60 -3.87
N VAL A 163 -3.34 -11.26 -5.00
CA VAL A 163 -2.36 -12.05 -5.72
C VAL A 163 -2.31 -11.55 -7.16
N VAL A 164 -1.11 -11.19 -7.60
CA VAL A 164 -0.83 -10.79 -8.98
C VAL A 164 0.28 -11.69 -9.50
N ALA A 165 0.12 -12.21 -10.70
CA ALA A 165 1.18 -12.92 -11.41
C ALA A 165 1.20 -12.44 -12.86
N ALA A 166 2.39 -12.13 -13.37
CA ALA A 166 2.61 -11.96 -14.79
C ALA A 166 2.49 -13.34 -15.46
N LEU A 167 1.74 -13.40 -16.57
CA LEU A 167 1.54 -14.61 -17.37
C LEU A 167 2.63 -14.78 -18.43
#